data_AF-A0A6N9YN20-F1
#
_entry.id   AF-A0A6N9YN20-F1
#
_cell.length_a   1.000
_cell.length_b   1.000
_cell.length_c   1.000
_cell.angle_alpha   90.00
_cell.angle_beta   90.00
_cell.angle_gamma   90.00
#
_symmetry.space_group_name_H-M   'P 1'
#
loop_
_entity.id
_entity.type
_entity.pdbx_description
1 polymer ?
#
loop_
_entity_poly.entity_id
_entity_poly.type
_entity_poly.pdbx_seq_one_letter_code
_entity_poly.pdbx_strand_id
1 'polypeptide(L)'
;MSRSGELTSGLPIRQVPIRKPRPRYTGPTQSTRDQVLERDGGCLRCHSIDALQVHHRIARGMGGSSDASLNRPANLVTLCEACHRHVEEHPEWAYRAGWKIRGRNVNPASVPIATFYGWVVLCDDGRIEQALAYLDASPTEDLADLTSIQDRINETLLNEAIARWFG
;
A
#
# COMPACT_ATOMS: atom_id res chain seq x y z
N MET A 1 -56.27 -0.27 -62.54
CA MET A 1 -55.89 -1.18 -61.44
C MET A 1 -54.38 -1.09 -61.24
N SER A 2 -53.95 -1.23 -59.99
CA SER A 2 -52.83 -0.53 -59.34
C SER A 2 -51.40 -0.75 -59.88
N ARG A 3 -50.59 0.29 -59.69
CA ARG A 3 -49.14 0.39 -59.94
C ARG A 3 -48.35 -0.49 -58.96
N SER A 4 -47.42 -1.29 -59.49
CA SER A 4 -46.40 -2.01 -58.72
C SER A 4 -45.29 -1.04 -58.28
N GLY A 5 -45.11 -0.90 -56.97
CA GLY A 5 -44.03 -0.11 -56.36
C GLY A 5 -42.76 -0.95 -56.13
N GLU A 6 -41.62 -0.35 -56.42
CA GLU A 6 -40.26 -0.85 -56.20
C GLU A 6 -39.96 -1.18 -54.73
N LEU A 7 -39.33 -2.34 -54.50
CA LEU A 7 -38.68 -2.70 -53.25
C LEU A 7 -37.22 -2.24 -53.31
N THR A 8 -36.88 -1.16 -52.59
CA THR A 8 -35.48 -0.81 -52.33
C THR A 8 -34.98 -1.61 -51.13
N SER A 9 -33.96 -2.43 -51.35
CA SER A 9 -33.31 -3.25 -50.32
C SER A 9 -32.42 -2.37 -49.43
N GLY A 10 -32.87 -2.12 -48.20
CA GLY A 10 -32.06 -1.49 -47.16
C GLY A 10 -30.86 -2.37 -46.79
N LEU A 11 -29.66 -1.78 -46.77
CA LEU A 11 -28.45 -2.45 -46.28
C LEU A 11 -28.58 -2.76 -44.78
N PRO A 12 -28.08 -3.91 -44.29
CA PRO A 12 -28.22 -4.30 -42.90
C PRO A 12 -27.44 -3.37 -41.98
N ILE A 13 -28.11 -2.86 -40.93
CA ILE A 13 -27.49 -2.08 -39.87
C ILE A 13 -26.51 -2.99 -39.12
N ARG A 14 -25.21 -2.71 -39.25
CA ARG A 14 -24.16 -3.39 -38.50
C ARG A 14 -24.31 -3.06 -37.01
N GLN A 15 -24.76 -4.03 -36.23
CA GLN A 15 -24.81 -3.90 -34.76
C GLN A 15 -23.38 -3.70 -34.23
N VAL A 16 -23.13 -2.54 -33.61
CA VAL A 16 -21.88 -2.27 -32.91
C VAL A 16 -22.00 -2.84 -31.49
N PRO A 17 -21.08 -3.70 -31.03
CA PRO A 17 -21.16 -4.27 -29.69
C PRO A 17 -21.05 -3.16 -28.62
N ILE A 18 -21.97 -3.19 -27.65
CA ILE A 18 -21.94 -2.29 -26.49
C ILE A 18 -20.66 -2.58 -25.71
N ARG A 19 -19.78 -1.57 -25.61
CA ARG A 19 -18.55 -1.69 -24.83
C ARG A 19 -18.90 -1.80 -23.34
N LYS A 20 -18.34 -2.79 -22.65
CA LYS A 20 -18.49 -2.91 -21.18
C LYS A 20 -17.99 -1.63 -20.50
N PRO A 21 -18.69 -1.12 -19.47
CA PRO A 21 -18.23 0.07 -18.73
C PRO A 21 -16.83 -0.16 -18.16
N ARG A 22 -16.01 0.89 -18.16
CA ARG A 22 -14.69 0.82 -17.53
C ARG A 22 -14.86 0.62 -16.01
N PRO A 23 -14.05 -0.24 -15.38
CA PRO A 23 -14.07 -0.41 -13.93
C PRO A 23 -13.86 0.92 -13.22
N ARG A 24 -14.54 1.11 -12.09
CA ARG A 24 -14.39 2.30 -11.25
C ARG A 24 -12.96 2.38 -10.70
N TYR A 25 -12.37 3.57 -10.69
CA TYR A 25 -11.09 3.81 -10.04
C TYR A 25 -11.21 3.57 -8.54
N THR A 26 -10.33 2.73 -7.98
CA THR A 26 -10.33 2.37 -6.55
C THR A 26 -9.01 2.70 -5.85
N GLY A 27 -8.19 3.55 -6.45
CA GLY A 27 -6.95 4.03 -5.82
C GLY A 27 -7.21 5.18 -4.84
N PRO A 28 -6.16 5.69 -4.18
CA PRO A 28 -6.27 6.84 -3.33
C PRO A 28 -6.70 8.07 -4.11
N THR A 29 -7.46 8.95 -3.46
CA THR A 29 -7.84 10.24 -4.04
C THR A 29 -6.62 11.12 -4.26
N GLN A 30 -6.75 12.16 -5.09
CA GLN A 30 -5.64 13.10 -5.30
C GLN A 30 -5.23 13.79 -4.00
N SER A 31 -6.19 14.24 -3.18
CA SER A 31 -5.88 14.88 -1.89
C SER A 31 -5.13 13.95 -0.93
N THR A 32 -5.49 12.67 -0.89
CA THR A 32 -4.74 11.68 -0.11
C THR A 32 -3.31 11.50 -0.64
N ARG A 33 -3.13 11.48 -1.96
CA ARG A 33 -1.80 11.36 -2.58
C ARG A 33 -0.95 12.59 -2.24
N ASP A 34 -1.52 13.77 -2.34
CA ASP A 34 -0.83 15.04 -2.05
C ASP A 34 -0.40 15.07 -0.57
N GLN A 35 -1.30 14.70 0.35
CA GLN A 35 -1.00 14.59 1.78
C GLN A 35 0.17 13.63 2.06
N VAL A 36 0.22 12.47 1.40
CA VAL A 36 1.31 11.49 1.56
C VAL A 36 2.62 11.99 0.99
N LEU A 37 2.59 12.65 -0.18
CA LEU A 37 3.77 13.23 -0.81
C LEU A 37 4.35 14.37 0.04
N GLU A 38 3.48 15.23 0.57
CA GLU A 38 3.87 16.33 1.46
C GLU A 38 4.43 15.82 2.79
N ARG A 39 3.75 14.86 3.43
CA ARG A 39 4.22 14.21 4.67
C ARG A 39 5.62 13.63 4.51
N ASP A 40 5.87 12.93 3.40
CA ASP A 40 7.11 12.17 3.22
C ASP A 40 8.27 13.06 2.74
N GLY A 41 7.98 14.16 2.04
CA GLY A 41 8.95 15.11 1.49
C GLY A 41 9.85 14.57 0.37
N GLY A 42 9.80 13.26 0.11
CA GLY A 42 10.61 12.52 -0.84
C GLY A 42 10.46 11.02 -0.62
N CYS A 43 11.30 10.23 -1.26
CA CYS A 43 11.34 8.78 -1.05
C CYS A 43 11.62 8.46 0.43
N LEU A 44 10.72 7.78 1.14
CA LEU A 44 10.94 7.44 2.54
C LEU A 44 12.14 6.51 2.78
N ARG A 45 12.64 5.82 1.74
CA ARG A 45 13.78 4.90 1.87
C ARG A 45 15.13 5.60 1.69
N CYS A 46 15.25 6.48 0.68
CA CYS A 46 16.53 7.09 0.29
C CYS A 46 16.50 8.61 0.17
N HIS A 47 15.37 9.25 0.47
CA HIS A 47 15.14 10.70 0.41
C HIS A 47 15.29 11.36 -0.97
N SER A 48 15.43 10.60 -2.06
CA SER A 48 15.35 11.14 -3.43
C SER A 48 13.99 11.79 -3.68
N ILE A 49 13.99 12.92 -4.39
CA ILE A 49 12.78 13.65 -4.83
C ILE A 49 12.38 13.34 -6.28
N ASP A 50 13.11 12.45 -6.95
CA ASP A 50 12.91 12.11 -8.36
C ASP A 50 11.99 10.90 -8.52
N ALA A 51 11.20 10.91 -9.60
CA ALA A 51 10.35 9.79 -10.01
C ALA A 51 9.51 9.18 -8.86
N LEU A 52 8.87 10.04 -8.08
CA LEU A 52 8.11 9.65 -6.89
C LEU A 52 6.80 8.92 -7.25
N GLN A 53 6.54 7.86 -6.49
CA GLN A 53 5.37 7.00 -6.62
C GLN A 53 4.80 6.72 -5.23
N VAL A 54 3.47 6.74 -5.13
CA VAL A 54 2.75 6.31 -3.92
C VAL A 54 2.57 4.79 -3.98
N HIS A 55 3.16 4.10 -3.02
CA HIS A 55 3.14 2.65 -2.87
C HIS A 55 2.22 2.24 -1.71
N HIS A 56 1.49 1.15 -1.90
CA HIS A 56 0.62 0.56 -0.88
C HIS A 56 1.40 -0.48 -0.05
N ARG A 57 1.39 -0.36 1.28
CA ARG A 57 2.00 -1.35 2.19
C ARG A 57 1.18 -2.64 2.25
N ILE A 58 -0.14 -2.52 2.38
CA ILE A 58 -1.11 -3.61 2.14
C ILE A 58 -1.60 -3.49 0.69
N ALA A 59 -1.31 -4.51 -0.11
CA ALA A 59 -1.68 -4.54 -1.51
C ALA A 59 -3.22 -4.51 -1.72
N ARG A 60 -3.65 -3.74 -2.73
CA ARG A 60 -5.07 -3.68 -3.13
C ARG A 60 -5.59 -4.95 -3.80
N GLY A 61 -4.69 -5.85 -4.22
CA GLY A 61 -5.02 -7.01 -5.04
C GLY A 61 -5.23 -6.65 -6.52
N MET A 62 -5.25 -7.67 -7.37
CA MET A 62 -5.50 -7.51 -8.81
C MET A 62 -6.91 -6.99 -9.06
N GLY A 63 -7.05 -5.98 -9.92
CA GLY A 63 -8.35 -5.37 -10.25
C GLY A 63 -8.82 -4.27 -9.30
N GLY A 64 -8.05 -3.96 -8.26
CA GLY A 64 -8.42 -2.96 -7.26
C GLY A 64 -9.26 -3.54 -6.11
N SER A 65 -9.73 -2.66 -5.23
CA SER A 65 -10.48 -3.03 -4.01
C SER A 65 -11.52 -1.98 -3.71
N SER A 66 -12.75 -2.38 -3.36
CA SER A 66 -13.79 -1.47 -2.88
C SER A 66 -13.53 -0.98 -1.44
N ASP A 67 -12.60 -1.62 -0.73
CA ASP A 67 -12.22 -1.23 0.62
C ASP A 67 -11.41 0.07 0.61
N ALA A 68 -12.06 1.15 1.02
CA ALA A 68 -11.45 2.47 1.09
C ALA A 68 -10.38 2.59 2.17
N SER A 69 -10.35 1.71 3.18
CA SER A 69 -9.33 1.73 4.25
C SER A 69 -7.93 1.48 3.70
N LEU A 70 -7.81 0.70 2.61
CA LEU A 70 -6.55 0.46 1.92
C LEU A 70 -5.94 1.72 1.30
N ASN A 71 -6.72 2.79 1.16
CA ASN A 71 -6.25 4.06 0.62
C ASN A 71 -5.97 5.10 1.72
N ARG A 72 -5.92 4.73 3.00
CA ARG A 72 -5.57 5.67 4.07
C ARG A 72 -4.06 5.97 4.12
N PRO A 73 -3.66 7.17 4.57
CA PRO A 73 -2.25 7.58 4.61
C PRO A 73 -1.29 6.60 5.31
N ALA A 74 -1.72 5.90 6.37
CA ALA A 74 -0.88 4.92 7.06
C ALA A 74 -0.48 3.72 6.18
N ASN A 75 -1.29 3.41 5.17
CA ASN A 75 -1.05 2.33 4.22
C ASN A 75 -0.27 2.78 2.98
N LEU A 76 0.07 4.06 2.88
CA LEU A 76 0.67 4.67 1.70
C LEU A 76 2.04 5.24 2.03
N VAL A 77 3.01 5.00 1.16
CA VAL A 77 4.37 5.54 1.29
C VAL A 77 4.85 6.10 -0.03
N THR A 78 5.62 7.17 0.03
CA THR A 78 6.32 7.73 -1.13
C THR A 78 7.64 7.01 -1.34
N LEU A 79 7.84 6.49 -2.55
CA LEU A 79 9.09 5.86 -2.99
C LEU A 79 9.49 6.40 -4.36
N CYS A 80 10.80 6.58 -4.59
CA CYS A 80 11.30 6.74 -5.95
C CYS A 80 11.18 5.41 -6.71
N GLU A 81 11.20 5.45 -8.04
CA GLU A 81 11.06 4.26 -8.90
C GLU A 81 12.03 3.12 -8.51
N ALA A 82 13.30 3.45 -8.24
CA ALA A 82 14.31 2.44 -7.87
C ALA A 82 13.98 1.75 -6.53
N CYS A 83 13.56 2.51 -5.52
CA CYS A 83 13.18 1.96 -4.23
C CYS A 83 11.85 1.20 -4.29
N HIS A 84 10.90 1.68 -5.11
CA HIS A 84 9.64 0.99 -5.38
C HIS A 84 9.89 -0.41 -5.97
N ARG A 85 10.74 -0.48 -7.00
CA ARG A 85 11.17 -1.76 -7.60
C ARG A 85 11.81 -2.68 -6.57
N HIS A 86 12.73 -2.16 -5.76
CA HIS A 86 13.40 -2.94 -4.73
C HIS A 86 12.42 -3.55 -3.72
N VAL A 87 11.43 -2.80 -3.25
CA VAL A 87 10.38 -3.28 -2.33
C VAL A 87 9.57 -4.43 -2.95
N GLU A 88 9.28 -4.37 -4.25
CA GLU A 88 8.53 -5.42 -4.94
C GLU A 88 9.35 -6.68 -5.20
N GLU A 89 10.64 -6.53 -5.54
CA GLU A 89 11.55 -7.63 -5.83
C GLU A 89 12.04 -8.36 -4.56
N HIS A 90 12.02 -7.70 -3.40
CA HIS A 90 12.54 -8.24 -2.14
C HIS A 90 11.45 -8.32 -1.06
N PRO A 91 10.39 -9.14 -1.25
CA PRO A 91 9.21 -9.13 -0.39
C PRO A 91 9.52 -9.51 1.06
N GLU A 92 10.39 -10.48 1.32
CA GLU A 92 10.73 -10.86 2.69
C GLU A 92 11.42 -9.74 3.47
N TRP A 93 12.33 -9.01 2.81
CA TRP A 93 12.91 -7.80 3.35
C TRP A 93 11.85 -6.72 3.59
N ALA A 94 10.99 -6.50 2.60
CA ALA A 94 9.94 -5.49 2.67
C ALA A 94 8.94 -5.75 3.80
N TYR A 95 8.59 -7.01 4.08
CA TYR A 95 7.74 -7.36 5.22
C TYR A 95 8.47 -7.10 6.55
N ARG A 96 9.73 -7.52 6.70
CA ARG A 96 10.50 -7.29 7.94
C ARG A 96 10.72 -5.81 8.24
N ALA A 97 10.98 -5.01 7.21
CA ALA A 97 11.23 -3.57 7.33
C ALA A 97 9.94 -2.72 7.28
N GLY A 98 8.76 -3.35 7.24
CA GLY A 98 7.47 -2.67 7.28
C GLY A 98 7.03 -1.98 5.99
N TRP A 99 7.75 -2.13 4.88
CA TRP A 99 7.37 -1.62 3.55
C TRP A 99 6.16 -2.34 2.96
N LYS A 100 5.98 -3.62 3.31
CA LYS A 100 4.80 -4.42 2.97
C LYS A 100 4.18 -5.01 4.24
N ILE A 101 2.87 -5.22 4.24
CA ILE A 101 2.12 -5.76 5.38
C ILE A 101 1.29 -6.95 4.91
N ARG A 102 1.38 -8.07 5.63
CA ARG A 102 0.59 -9.28 5.35
C ARG A 102 -0.80 -9.15 5.98
N GLY A 103 -1.83 -9.46 5.18
CA GLY A 103 -3.22 -9.52 5.65
C GLY A 103 -3.93 -8.17 5.65
N ARG A 104 -5.20 -8.16 5.21
CA ARG A 104 -6.04 -6.95 5.11
C ARG A 104 -6.62 -6.47 6.43
N ASN A 105 -6.58 -7.31 7.48
CA ASN A 105 -7.17 -7.01 8.78
C ASN A 105 -6.18 -6.34 9.75
N VAL A 106 -4.94 -6.11 9.31
CA VAL A 106 -3.91 -5.44 10.11
C VAL A 106 -4.07 -3.94 9.96
N ASN A 107 -4.03 -3.19 11.07
CA ASN A 107 -4.00 -1.73 11.03
C ASN A 107 -2.60 -1.26 10.58
N PRO A 108 -2.44 -0.59 9.43
CA PRO A 108 -1.13 -0.11 8.98
C PRO A 108 -0.48 0.90 9.94
N ALA A 109 -1.29 1.65 10.70
CA ALA A 109 -0.80 2.63 11.66
C ALA A 109 -0.18 2.00 12.91
N SER A 110 -0.33 0.69 13.13
CA SER A 110 0.35 -0.03 14.21
C SER A 110 1.58 -0.79 13.75
N VAL A 111 1.96 -0.71 12.47
CA VAL A 111 3.12 -1.42 11.93
C VAL A 111 4.24 -0.41 11.66
N PRO A 112 5.36 -0.48 12.40
CA PRO A 112 6.53 0.36 12.15
C PRO A 112 7.12 0.14 10.76
N ILE A 113 7.86 1.13 10.27
CA ILE A 113 8.56 1.10 8.99
C ILE A 113 9.96 1.70 9.14
N ALA A 114 10.98 1.02 8.60
CA ALA A 114 12.37 1.46 8.65
C ALA A 114 12.63 2.45 7.50
N THR A 115 12.68 3.74 7.81
CA THR A 115 12.83 4.82 6.83
C THR A 115 14.21 5.48 6.89
N PHE A 116 14.47 6.41 5.97
CA PHE A 116 15.60 7.32 6.00
C PHE A 116 15.70 8.11 7.33
N TYR A 117 14.57 8.37 7.99
CA TYR A 117 14.50 9.09 9.27
C TYR A 117 14.56 8.18 10.50
N GLY A 118 14.75 6.87 10.32
CA GLY A 118 14.63 5.88 11.38
C GLY A 118 13.35 5.05 11.33
N TRP A 119 13.12 4.28 12.39
CA TRP A 119 11.88 3.55 12.58
C TRP A 119 10.75 4.50 12.99
N VAL A 120 9.68 4.49 12.22
CA VAL A 120 8.51 5.36 12.44
C VAL A 120 7.22 4.57 12.29
N VAL A 121 6.13 5.12 12.81
CA VAL A 121 4.77 4.72 12.47
C VAL A 121 4.11 5.82 11.65
N LEU A 122 3.31 5.41 10.66
CA LEU A 122 2.58 6.30 9.77
C LEU A 122 1.13 6.37 10.24
N CYS A 123 0.65 7.56 10.58
CA CYS A 123 -0.70 7.74 11.12
C CYS A 123 -1.73 7.92 10.00
N ASP A 124 -2.98 7.54 10.27
CA ASP A 124 -4.11 7.71 9.33
C ASP A 124 -4.46 9.20 9.06
N ASP A 125 -4.05 10.10 9.96
CA ASP A 125 -4.16 11.55 9.79
C ASP A 125 -3.01 12.16 8.98
N GLY A 126 -2.08 11.33 8.50
CA GLY A 126 -0.95 11.77 7.69
C GLY A 126 0.24 12.30 8.48
N ARG A 127 0.32 12.08 9.80
CA ARG A 127 1.53 12.36 10.57
C ARG A 127 2.52 11.19 10.54
N ILE A 128 3.76 11.48 10.89
CA ILE A 128 4.81 10.50 11.18
C ILE A 128 5.13 10.63 12.67
N GLU A 129 5.18 9.51 13.38
CA GLU A 129 5.62 9.45 14.78
C GLU A 129 6.81 8.50 14.90
N GLN A 130 7.78 8.83 15.74
CA GLN A 130 8.91 7.92 16.01
C GLN A 130 8.41 6.65 16.70
N ALA A 131 8.84 5.50 16.22
CA ALA A 131 8.57 4.23 16.88
C ALA A 131 9.56 4.06 18.03
N LEU A 132 9.27 4.66 19.19
CA LEU A 132 10.21 4.73 20.32
C LEU A 132 10.76 3.38 20.77
N ALA A 133 9.97 2.31 20.66
CA ALA A 133 10.37 0.93 20.95
C ALA A 133 11.48 0.38 20.01
N TYR A 134 11.81 1.10 18.95
CA TYR A 134 12.77 0.73 17.90
C TYR A 134 13.91 1.75 17.74
N LEU A 135 14.04 2.73 18.63
CA LEU A 135 15.08 3.77 18.51
C LEU A 135 16.51 3.22 18.48
N ASP A 136 16.76 2.13 19.22
CA ASP A 136 18.07 1.49 19.29
C ASP A 136 18.30 0.50 18.13
N ALA A 137 17.29 0.22 17.31
CA ALA A 137 17.41 -0.64 16.14
C ALA A 137 17.88 0.19 14.95
N SER A 138 19.16 0.04 14.57
CA SER A 138 19.72 0.73 13.40
C SER A 138 18.90 0.41 12.14
N PRO A 139 18.39 1.41 11.40
CA PRO A 139 17.70 1.19 10.13
C PRO A 139 18.65 0.75 9.01
N THR A 140 19.97 0.93 9.21
CA THR A 140 20.96 0.92 8.14
C THR A 140 21.97 -0.23 8.20
N GLU A 141 22.01 -1.07 9.25
CA GLU A 141 22.99 -2.17 9.32
C GLU A 141 22.37 -3.50 9.78
N ASP A 142 22.56 -4.53 8.94
CA ASP A 142 22.32 -5.96 9.11
C ASP A 142 20.92 -6.50 9.51
N LEU A 143 20.18 -6.91 8.48
CA LEU A 143 18.90 -7.63 8.52
C LEU A 143 18.94 -9.03 9.17
N ALA A 144 20.10 -9.50 9.64
CA ALA A 144 20.23 -10.75 10.37
C ALA A 144 19.58 -10.68 11.77
N ASP A 145 19.48 -9.48 12.35
CA ASP A 145 19.07 -9.29 13.75
C ASP A 145 17.57 -8.96 13.94
N LEU A 146 16.83 -8.70 12.85
CA LEU A 146 15.39 -8.41 12.93
C LEU A 146 14.52 -9.63 13.25
N THR A 147 15.05 -10.84 13.00
CA THR A 147 14.41 -12.09 13.46
C THR A 147 14.38 -12.14 15.00
N SER A 148 15.49 -11.75 15.65
CA SER A 148 15.63 -11.67 17.11
C SER A 148 14.69 -10.63 17.74
N ILE A 149 14.45 -9.49 17.07
CA ILE A 149 13.53 -8.45 17.57
C ILE A 149 12.06 -8.91 17.49
N GLN A 150 11.64 -9.52 16.38
CA GLN A 150 10.27 -10.03 16.25
C GLN A 150 10.03 -11.22 17.21
N ASP A 151 11.03 -12.08 17.41
CA ASP A 151 10.95 -13.19 18.35
C ASP A 151 10.87 -12.70 19.80
N ARG A 152 11.61 -11.64 20.18
CA ARG A 152 11.50 -10.99 21.51
C ARG A 152 10.15 -10.32 21.75
N ILE A 153 9.56 -9.69 20.73
CA ILE A 153 8.20 -9.10 20.82
C ILE A 153 7.16 -10.21 20.99
N ASN A 154 7.27 -11.29 20.22
CA ASN A 154 6.36 -12.43 20.31
C ASN A 154 6.47 -13.13 21.67
N GLU A 155 7.69 -13.29 22.20
CA GLU A 155 7.94 -13.88 23.53
C GLU A 155 7.39 -12.99 24.66
N THR A 156 7.55 -11.67 24.56
CA THR A 156 7.01 -10.73 25.56
C THR A 156 5.49 -10.76 25.59
N LEU A 157 4.84 -10.72 24.42
CA LEU A 157 3.37 -10.80 24.32
C LEU A 157 2.83 -12.17 24.75
N LEU A 158 3.56 -13.25 24.48
CA LEU A 158 3.21 -14.60 24.94
C LEU A 158 3.34 -14.71 26.47
N ASN A 159 4.41 -14.18 27.05
CA ASN A 159 4.63 -14.21 28.50
C ASN A 159 3.60 -13.35 29.26
N GLU A 160 3.23 -12.19 28.71
CA GLU A 160 2.13 -11.37 29.27
C GLU A 160 0.77 -12.07 29.16
N ALA A 161 0.51 -12.77 28.05
CA ALA A 161 -0.72 -13.55 27.88
C ALA A 161 -0.78 -14.74 28.85
N ILE A 162 0.33 -15.44 29.06
CA ILE A 162 0.46 -16.55 30.02
C ILE A 162 0.29 -16.04 31.47
N ALA A 163 0.93 -14.92 31.82
CA ALA A 163 0.80 -14.31 33.15
C ALA A 163 -0.65 -13.89 33.48
N ARG A 164 -1.45 -13.52 32.46
CA ARG A 164 -2.88 -13.21 32.60
C ARG A 164 -3.80 -14.45 32.69
N TRP A 165 -3.31 -15.62 32.30
CA TRP A 165 -4.07 -16.88 32.31
C TRP A 165 -3.77 -17.75 33.54
N PHE A 166 -2.60 -17.59 34.13
CA PHE A 166 -2.14 -18.37 35.28
C PHE A 166 -1.90 -17.55 36.56
N GLY A 167 -2.30 -16.28 36.57
CA GLY A 167 -2.40 -15.42 37.76
C GLY A 167 -3.83 -14.93 37.95
#